data_AF-A0A382Q5G9-F1
#
_entry.id   AF-A0A382Q5G9-F1
#
_cell.length_a   1.000
_cell.length_b   1.000
_cell.length_c   1.000
_cell.angle_alpha   90.00
_cell.angle_beta   90.00
_cell.angle_gamma   90.00
#
_symmetry.space_group_name_H-M   'P 1'
#
loop_
_entity.id
_entity.type
_entity.pdbx_description
1 polymer ?
#
loop_
_entity_poly.entity_id
_entity_poly.type
_entity_poly.pdbx_seq_one_letter_code
_entity_poly.pdbx_strand_id
1 'polypeptide(L)' 'MTENWIAEDDEGILILVDLIPAAQRSRIVGIEPWRGRLKVSVSSPPVDGAANSELLALLAASLGVGLPMV' A
#
# COMPACT_ATOMS: atom_id res chain seq x y z
N MET A 1 -4.57 20.42 -4.08
CA MET A 1 -3.17 20.72 -4.44
C MET A 1 -2.32 20.13 -3.31
N THR A 2 -1.59 19.03 -3.45
CA THR A 2 -1.13 18.29 -4.63
C THR A 2 -1.16 16.80 -4.27
N GLU A 3 -1.27 15.96 -5.30
CA GLU A 3 -1.33 14.51 -5.29
C GLU A 3 0.01 13.89 -4.84
N ASN A 4 0.49 14.24 -3.64
CA ASN A 4 1.84 13.91 -3.17
C ASN A 4 1.88 12.59 -2.40
N TRP A 5 1.15 11.58 -2.89
CA TRP A 5 1.20 10.22 -2.34
C TRP A 5 2.29 9.38 -2.99
N ILE A 6 2.91 9.89 -4.04
CA ILE A 6 4.02 9.27 -4.73
C ILE A 6 5.11 10.31 -4.95
N ALA A 7 6.33 9.96 -4.59
CA ALA A 7 7.52 10.75 -4.85
C ALA A 7 8.63 9.82 -5.36
N GLU A 8 9.50 10.33 -6.20
CA GLU A 8 10.67 9.62 -6.73
C GLU A 8 11.94 10.38 -6.32
N ASP A 9 12.96 9.63 -5.93
CA ASP A 9 14.31 10.11 -5.67
C ASP A 9 15.36 9.13 -6.23
N ASP A 10 16.64 9.42 -5.98
CA ASP A 10 17.75 8.60 -6.47
C ASP A 10 17.78 7.17 -5.88
N GLU A 11 17.04 6.91 -4.79
CA GLU A 11 16.93 5.60 -4.13
C GLU A 11 15.69 4.83 -4.58
N GLY A 12 14.65 5.49 -5.09
CA GLY A 12 13.50 4.85 -5.72
C GLY A 12 12.19 5.63 -5.58
N ILE A 13 11.09 4.91 -5.36
CA ILE A 13 9.74 5.48 -5.29
C ILE A 13 9.18 5.35 -3.86
N LEU A 14 8.88 6.49 -3.24
CA LEU A 14 8.15 6.58 -1.99
C LEU A 14 6.64 6.61 -2.26
N ILE A 15 5.91 5.64 -1.71
CA ILE A 15 4.44 5.56 -1.81
C ILE A 15 3.83 5.74 -0.41
N LEU A 16 3.01 6.78 -0.24
CA LEU A 16 2.23 7.00 0.98
C LEU A 16 0.90 6.26 0.90
N VAL A 17 0.72 5.29 1.80
CA VAL A 17 -0.45 4.40 1.83
C VAL A 17 -1.39 4.72 3.00
N ASP A 18 -2.68 4.61 2.76
CA ASP A 18 -3.74 4.53 3.78
C ASP A 18 -4.27 3.08 3.79
N LEU A 19 -3.77 2.29 4.75
CA LEU A 19 -4.05 0.85 4.84
C LEU A 19 -5.31 0.59 5.68
N ILE A 20 -6.26 -0.14 5.10
CA ILE A 20 -7.47 -0.62 5.79
C ILE A 20 -7.34 -2.13 6.04
N PRO A 21 -6.96 -2.56 7.26
CA PRO A 21 -6.85 -3.97 7.62
C PRO A 21 -8.22 -4.60 7.87
N ALA A 22 -8.26 -5.93 7.98
CA ALA A 22 -9.45 -6.73 8.25
C ALA A 22 -10.64 -6.44 7.30
N ALA A 23 -10.34 -6.10 6.05
CA ALA A 23 -11.35 -5.84 5.03
C ALA A 23 -11.89 -7.13 4.41
N GLN A 24 -13.08 -7.06 3.81
CA GLN A 24 -13.67 -8.22 3.14
C GLN A 24 -12.80 -8.75 1.96
N ARG A 25 -12.05 -7.87 1.29
CA ARG A 25 -11.18 -8.24 0.17
C ARG A 25 -9.93 -7.37 0.11
N SER A 26 -8.82 -7.98 -0.27
CA SER A 26 -7.56 -7.31 -0.55
C SER A 26 -7.55 -6.67 -1.93
N ARG A 27 -7.36 -5.34 -2.00
CA ARG A 27 -7.32 -4.59 -3.27
C ARG A 27 -6.75 -3.18 -3.10
N ILE A 28 -6.21 -2.65 -4.18
CA ILE A 28 -5.98 -1.21 -4.34
C ILE A 28 -7.34 -0.55 -4.57
N VAL A 29 -7.73 0.38 -3.71
CA VAL A 29 -9.05 1.03 -3.75
C VAL A 29 -9.02 2.28 -4.63
N GLY A 30 -7.89 2.99 -4.65
CA GLY A 30 -7.72 4.26 -5.35
C GLY A 30 -7.11 5.31 -4.44
N ILE A 31 -7.27 6.59 -4.77
CA ILE A 31 -6.76 7.69 -3.94
C ILE A 31 -7.83 8.13 -2.94
N GLU A 32 -7.48 8.20 -1.66
CA GLU A 32 -8.37 8.69 -0.60
C GLU A 32 -8.57 10.21 -0.73
N PRO A 33 -9.79 10.71 -1.02
CA PRO A 33 -10.01 12.13 -1.33
C PRO A 33 -9.61 13.10 -0.22
N TRP A 34 -9.72 12.69 1.04
CA TRP A 34 -9.44 13.58 2.19
C TRP A 34 -7.95 13.67 2.54
N ARG A 35 -7.23 12.56 2.39
CA ARG A 35 -5.81 12.45 2.78
C ARG A 35 -4.86 12.55 1.60
N GLY A 36 -5.35 12.37 0.38
CA GLY A 36 -4.55 12.31 -0.83
C GLY A 36 -3.49 11.22 -0.76
N ARG A 37 -3.84 10.01 -0.32
CA ARG A 37 -2.97 8.83 -0.18
C ARG A 37 -3.49 7.65 -1.00
N LEU A 38 -2.61 6.71 -1.37
CA LEU A 38 -3.04 5.46 -1.98
C LEU A 38 -3.78 4.62 -0.93
N LYS A 39 -5.09 4.48 -1.10
CA LYS A 39 -5.91 3.65 -0.24
C LYS A 39 -5.83 2.20 -0.67
N VAL A 40 -5.47 1.34 0.27
CA VAL A 40 -5.38 -0.11 0.06
C VAL A 40 -6.14 -0.80 1.16
N SER A 41 -6.96 -1.78 0.80
CA SER A 41 -7.58 -2.67 1.77
C SER A 41 -6.89 -4.02 1.74
N VAL A 42 -6.71 -4.65 2.89
CA VAL A 42 -6.19 -6.01 3.04
C VAL A 42 -7.10 -6.80 3.98
N SER A 43 -7.23 -8.10 3.71
CA SER A 43 -8.06 -8.99 4.52
C SER A 43 -7.38 -9.41 5.82
N SER A 44 -6.05 -9.37 5.88
CA SER A 44 -5.30 -9.68 7.09
C SER A 44 -5.58 -8.69 8.22
N PRO A 45 -5.59 -9.17 9.48
CA PRO A 45 -5.73 -8.33 10.65
C PRO A 45 -4.46 -7.48 10.92
N PRO A 46 -4.56 -6.38 11.68
CA PRO A 46 -3.43 -5.53 12.05
C PRO A 46 -2.65 -6.10 13.26
N VAL A 47 -2.31 -7.38 13.21
CA VAL A 47 -1.51 -8.07 14.25
C VAL A 47 -0.26 -8.66 13.61
N ASP A 48 0.85 -8.62 14.35
CA ASP A 48 2.13 -9.22 13.97
C ASP A 48 2.61 -8.87 12.55
N GLY A 49 2.26 -7.68 12.06
CA GLY A 49 2.62 -7.23 10.71
C GLY A 49 1.92 -7.97 9.56
N ALA A 50 0.89 -8.78 9.83
CA ALA A 50 0.19 -9.54 8.80
C ALA A 50 -0.41 -8.64 7.71
N ALA A 51 -1.09 -7.56 8.10
CA ALA A 51 -1.61 -6.56 7.17
C ALA A 51 -0.52 -5.90 6.30
N ASN A 52 0.66 -5.64 6.86
CA ASN A 52 1.78 -5.04 6.13
C ASN A 52 2.38 -6.03 5.13
N SER A 53 2.51 -7.30 5.53
CA SER A 53 3.04 -8.36 4.66
C SER A 53 2.12 -8.60 3.46
N GLU A 54 0.80 -8.62 3.69
CA GLU A 54 -0.18 -8.73 2.61
C GLU A 54 -0.21 -7.50 1.71
N LEU A 55 -0.08 -6.29 2.28
CA LEU A 55 0.07 -5.05 1.50
C LEU A 55 1.28 -5.12 0.56
N LEU A 56 2.43 -5.54 1.07
CA LEU A 56 3.66 -5.68 0.28
C LEU A 56 3.47 -6.69 -0.86
N ALA A 57 2.86 -7.85 -0.58
CA ALA A 57 2.57 -8.87 -1.60
C ALA A 57 1.62 -8.36 -2.68
N LEU A 58 0.56 -7.64 -2.30
CA LEU A 58 -0.40 -7.05 -3.23
C LEU A 58 0.25 -6.00 -4.13
N LEU A 59 1.07 -5.12 -3.56
CA LEU A 59 1.77 -4.07 -4.32
C LEU A 59 2.85 -4.67 -5.22
N ALA A 60 3.64 -5.62 -4.72
CA ALA A 60 4.67 -6.30 -5.50
C ALA A 60 4.07 -7.00 -6.74
N ALA A 61 2.97 -7.73 -6.56
CA ALA A 61 2.25 -8.37 -7.66
C ALA A 61 1.66 -7.36 -8.66
N SER A 62 1.14 -6.23 -8.17
CA SER A 62 0.54 -5.19 -9.03
C SER A 62 1.59 -4.42 -9.83
N LEU A 63 2.78 -4.24 -9.27
CA LEU A 63 3.89 -3.49 -9.89
C LEU A 63 4.87 -4.39 -10.66
N GLY A 64 4.78 -5.71 -10.51
CA GLY A 64 5.69 -6.66 -11.14
C GLY A 64 7.10 -6.65 -10.54
N VAL A 65 7.23 -6.31 -9.25
CA VAL A 65 8.51 -6.23 -8.53
C VAL A 65 8.67 -7.36 -7.52
N GLY A 66 9.90 -7.62 -7.08
CA GLY A 66 10.18 -8.60 -6.03
C GLY A 66 9.68 -8.13 -4.65
N LEU A 67 9.36 -9.09 -3.78
CA LEU A 67 9.18 -8.80 -2.36
C LEU A 67 10.51 -8.42 -1.72
N PRO A 68 10.51 -7.50 -0.74
CA PRO A 68 11.72 -7.21 0.03
C PRO A 68 12.17 -8.46 0.79
N MET A 69 13.48 -8.66 0.88
CA MET A 69 14.05 -9.63 1.81
C MET A 69 14.06 -8.99 3.20
N VAL A 70 13.06 -9.33 4.02
CA VAL A 70 12.90 -8.91 5.43
C VAL A 70 13.46 -9.96 6.38
#